data_AF-A0A743CBY0-F1
#
_entry.id   AF-A0A743CBY0-F1
#
_cell.length_a   1.000
_cell.length_b   1.000
_cell.length_c   1.000
_cell.angle_alpha   90.00
_cell.angle_beta   90.00
_cell.angle_gamma   90.00
#
_symmetry.space_group_name_H-M   'P 1'
#
loop_
_entity.id
_entity.type
_entity.pdbx_description
1 polymer ?
#
loop_
_entity_poly.entity_id
_entity_poly.type
_entity_poly.pdbx_seq_one_letter_code
_entity_poly.pdbx_strand_id
1 'polypeptide(L)'
;MCSVNKNELFNTPVIISNISIHQDEEGRYSLNDLHKASGGEQRHKPILWLRLDQTTQLVDEIIKVQICTFPPVESKRGCRGGTYVCKELVYAYAMWISAAFSLKVIRAYDTMMVAQHQQPTQTGYSELVITLQNGQPVCSRVGQPGEFMSTLEGHTEMLRRAGYVVTHCDDLELLTVADLAKRADEARRLMNKWLAITNN
;
A
#
# COMPACT_ATOMS: atom_id res chain seq x y z
N MET A 1 4.94 20.74 7.09
CA MET A 1 4.89 20.12 5.74
C MET A 1 5.79 18.90 5.75
N CYS A 2 5.23 17.72 6.00
CA CYS A 2 5.97 16.47 5.85
C CYS A 2 5.59 15.91 4.49
N SER A 3 6.48 16.01 3.52
CA SER A 3 6.36 15.29 2.25
C SER A 3 6.52 13.80 2.56
N VAL A 4 5.39 13.10 2.66
CA VAL A 4 5.40 11.63 2.65
C VAL A 4 5.89 11.22 1.26
N ASN A 5 7.07 10.62 1.22
CA ASN A 5 7.66 10.04 0.01
C ASN A 5 6.69 8.98 -0.53
N LYS A 6 6.12 9.20 -1.72
CA LYS A 6 5.14 8.30 -2.37
C LYS A 6 5.71 6.94 -2.82
N ASN A 7 6.98 6.64 -2.55
CA ASN A 7 7.70 5.52 -3.17
C ASN A 7 7.96 4.31 -2.26
N GLU A 8 7.46 4.26 -1.02
CA GLU A 8 7.74 3.13 -0.11
C GLU A 8 6.64 2.05 -0.02
N LEU A 9 5.54 2.18 -0.79
CA LEU A 9 4.39 1.27 -0.64
C LEU A 9 4.35 0.06 -1.60
N PHE A 10 5.31 -0.10 -2.53
CA PHE A 10 5.16 -1.09 -3.60
C PHE A 10 6.16 -2.25 -3.64
N ASN A 11 7.13 -2.31 -2.72
CA ASN A 11 8.22 -3.28 -2.84
C ASN A 11 8.17 -4.38 -1.78
N THR A 12 7.05 -5.11 -1.69
CA THR A 12 7.07 -6.41 -1.00
C THR A 12 7.88 -7.39 -1.87
N PRO A 13 9.06 -7.85 -1.41
CA PRO A 13 9.89 -8.73 -2.21
C PRO A 13 9.18 -10.09 -2.40
N VAL A 14 9.04 -10.52 -3.65
CA VAL A 14 8.55 -11.87 -3.95
C VAL A 14 9.67 -12.85 -3.66
N ILE A 15 9.42 -13.81 -2.76
CA ILE A 15 10.39 -14.87 -2.44
C ILE A 15 9.94 -16.16 -3.12
N ILE A 16 10.78 -16.71 -3.99
CA ILE A 16 10.55 -18.00 -4.67
C ILE A 16 11.72 -18.92 -4.37
N SER A 17 11.45 -20.10 -3.80
CA SER A 17 12.50 -21.09 -3.41
C SER A 17 13.62 -20.47 -2.57
N ASN A 18 13.28 -19.61 -1.60
CA ASN A 18 14.21 -18.84 -0.74
C ASN A 18 15.08 -17.80 -1.47
N ILE A 19 14.77 -17.48 -2.73
CA ILE A 19 15.45 -16.43 -3.48
C ILE A 19 14.50 -15.24 -3.61
N SER A 20 14.96 -14.08 -3.14
CA SER A 20 14.26 -12.81 -3.32
C SER A 20 14.36 -12.38 -4.78
N ILE A 21 13.20 -12.17 -5.41
CA ILE A 21 13.11 -11.65 -6.77
C ILE A 21 13.03 -10.13 -6.71
N HIS A 22 14.05 -9.47 -7.23
CA HIS A 22 14.09 -8.02 -7.24
C HIS A 22 13.12 -7.44 -8.26
N GLN A 23 12.53 -6.30 -7.92
CA GLN A 23 11.81 -5.45 -8.85
C GLN A 23 12.63 -4.21 -9.20
N ASP A 24 12.41 -3.66 -10.38
CA ASP A 24 12.89 -2.33 -10.73
C ASP A 24 11.88 -1.24 -10.38
N GLU A 25 12.24 0.02 -10.65
CA GLU A 25 11.43 1.20 -10.33
C GLU A 25 10.07 1.20 -11.04
N GLU A 26 9.96 0.49 -12.16
CA GLU A 26 8.75 0.34 -12.93
C GLU A 26 7.92 -0.90 -12.54
N GLY A 27 8.36 -1.67 -11.53
CA GLY A 27 7.66 -2.86 -11.02
C GLY A 27 7.89 -4.14 -11.83
N ARG A 28 8.92 -4.17 -12.69
CA ARG A 28 9.31 -5.37 -13.46
C ARG A 28 10.19 -6.28 -12.62
N TYR A 29 10.06 -7.58 -12.80
CA TYR A 29 10.75 -8.61 -12.02
C TYR A 29 12.05 -9.07 -12.69
N SER A 30 13.09 -9.30 -11.89
CA SER A 30 14.39 -9.79 -12.34
C SER A 30 14.32 -11.24 -12.84
N LEU A 31 14.46 -11.41 -14.16
CA LEU A 31 14.49 -12.72 -14.81
C LEU A 31 15.75 -13.52 -14.44
N ASN A 32 16.84 -12.82 -14.11
CA ASN A 32 18.07 -13.42 -13.61
C ASN A 32 17.87 -14.07 -12.22
N ASP A 33 17.09 -13.44 -11.35
CA ASP A 33 16.81 -14.01 -10.03
C ASP A 33 15.85 -15.19 -10.15
N LEU A 34 14.89 -15.13 -11.09
CA LEU A 34 14.07 -16.30 -11.44
C LEU A 34 14.90 -17.48 -11.95
N HIS A 35 15.89 -17.21 -12.82
CA HIS A 35 16.79 -18.24 -13.33
C HIS A 35 17.59 -18.91 -12.21
N LYS A 36 18.07 -18.13 -11.23
CA LYS A 36 18.70 -18.68 -10.02
C LYS A 36 17.69 -19.48 -9.18
N ALA A 37 16.49 -18.95 -8.99
CA ALA A 37 15.42 -19.58 -8.21
C ALA A 37 14.94 -20.92 -8.80
N SER A 38 15.12 -21.12 -10.11
CA SER A 38 14.78 -22.36 -10.80
C SER A 38 15.91 -23.39 -10.83
N GLY A 39 17.09 -23.07 -10.30
CA GLY A 39 18.25 -23.97 -10.23
C GLY A 39 19.40 -23.61 -11.17
N GLY A 40 19.29 -22.53 -11.95
CA GLY A 40 20.43 -21.95 -12.69
C GLY A 40 20.93 -22.78 -13.88
N GLU A 41 20.15 -23.74 -14.36
CA GLU A 41 20.57 -24.61 -15.48
C GLU A 41 20.86 -23.82 -16.76
N GLN A 42 21.93 -24.19 -17.47
CA GLN A 42 22.41 -23.46 -18.64
C GLN A 42 21.38 -23.41 -19.78
N ARG A 43 20.61 -24.48 -19.99
CA ARG A 43 19.54 -24.54 -21.00
C ARG A 43 18.40 -23.57 -20.71
N HIS A 44 18.22 -23.17 -19.46
CA HIS A 44 17.16 -22.26 -19.02
C HIS A 44 17.59 -20.80 -18.99
N LYS A 45 18.75 -20.44 -19.55
CA LYS A 45 19.23 -19.05 -19.53
C LYS A 45 18.19 -18.08 -20.12
N PRO A 46 17.92 -16.92 -19.46
CA PRO A 46 16.98 -15.91 -19.94
C PRO A 46 17.17 -15.49 -21.41
N ILE A 47 18.43 -15.35 -21.84
CA ILE A 47 18.75 -14.97 -23.22
C ILE A 47 18.34 -16.02 -24.26
N LEU A 48 18.29 -17.30 -23.89
CA LEU A 48 17.83 -18.37 -24.80
C LEU A 48 16.32 -18.30 -24.94
N TRP A 49 15.61 -18.12 -23.82
CA TRP A 49 14.16 -18.03 -23.80
C TRP A 49 13.61 -16.80 -24.55
N LEU A 50 14.26 -15.65 -24.41
CA LEU A 50 13.88 -14.42 -25.10
C LEU A 50 14.05 -14.48 -26.63
N ARG A 51 14.83 -15.45 -27.14
CA ARG A 51 15.03 -15.66 -28.58
C ARG A 51 14.02 -16.62 -29.20
N LEU A 52 13.15 -17.25 -28.40
CA LEU A 52 12.13 -18.14 -28.92
C LEU A 52 11.02 -17.32 -29.59
N ASP A 53 10.60 -17.74 -30.79
CA ASP A 53 9.54 -17.08 -31.55
C ASP A 53 8.25 -16.93 -30.73
N GLN A 54 7.89 -17.95 -29.96
CA GLN A 54 6.73 -17.92 -29.06
C GLN A 54 6.85 -16.80 -28.02
N THR A 55 8.04 -16.57 -27.47
CA THR A 55 8.28 -15.51 -26.48
C THR A 55 8.20 -14.14 -27.14
N THR A 56 8.75 -13.98 -28.34
CA THR A 56 8.66 -12.72 -29.10
C THR A 56 7.20 -12.39 -29.42
N GLN A 57 6.42 -13.36 -29.91
CA GLN A 57 4.99 -13.18 -30.18
C GLN A 57 4.20 -12.81 -28.91
N LEU A 58 4.54 -13.43 -27.77
CA LEU A 58 3.91 -13.09 -26.50
C LEU A 58 4.22 -11.65 -26.07
N VAL A 59 5.47 -11.21 -26.21
CA VAL A 59 5.88 -9.82 -25.94
C VAL A 59 5.09 -8.85 -26.83
N ASP A 60 4.98 -9.15 -28.13
CA ASP A 60 4.25 -8.31 -29.08
C ASP A 60 2.75 -8.22 -28.72
N GLU A 61 2.14 -9.32 -28.31
CA GLU A 61 0.73 -9.32 -27.90
C GLU A 61 0.52 -8.54 -26.59
N ILE A 62 1.45 -8.64 -25.63
CA ILE A 62 1.41 -7.85 -24.38
C ILE A 62 1.46 -6.34 -24.69
N ILE A 63 2.31 -5.93 -25.63
CA ILE A 63 2.43 -4.53 -26.08
C ILE A 63 1.12 -4.10 -26.76
N LYS A 64 0.61 -4.92 -27.67
CA LYS A 64 -0.59 -4.64 -28.46
C LYS A 64 -1.85 -4.49 -27.61
N VAL A 65 -2.03 -5.35 -26.61
CA VAL A 65 -3.18 -5.31 -25.68
C VAL A 65 -2.98 -4.26 -24.57
N GLN A 66 -1.82 -3.61 -24.50
CA GLN A 66 -1.48 -2.59 -23.51
C GLN A 66 -1.68 -3.06 -22.06
N ILE A 67 -1.29 -4.32 -21.79
CA ILE A 67 -1.39 -4.91 -20.44
C ILE A 67 -0.53 -4.14 -19.44
N CYS A 68 0.64 -3.66 -19.90
CA CYS A 68 1.56 -2.85 -19.12
C CYS A 68 1.67 -1.44 -19.71
N THR A 69 1.78 -0.44 -18.85
CA THR A 69 2.08 0.95 -19.24
C THR A 69 3.57 1.19 -19.52
N PHE A 70 4.41 0.20 -19.23
CA PHE A 70 5.86 0.21 -19.40
C PHE A 70 6.30 -0.90 -20.39
N PRO A 71 7.52 -0.80 -20.98
CA PRO A 71 8.06 -1.85 -21.83
C PRO A 71 8.12 -3.19 -21.09
N PRO A 72 7.54 -4.28 -21.64
CA PRO A 72 7.40 -5.55 -20.94
C PRO A 72 8.72 -6.26 -20.67
N VAL A 73 9.78 -5.90 -21.40
CA VAL A 73 11.15 -6.40 -21.20
C VAL A 73 12.10 -5.20 -21.19
N GLU A 74 12.96 -5.12 -20.17
CA GLU A 74 14.00 -4.11 -20.07
C GLU A 74 15.33 -4.77 -19.71
N SER A 75 16.43 -4.37 -20.36
CA SER A 75 17.75 -4.94 -20.10
C SER A 75 18.70 -3.87 -19.61
N LYS A 76 18.99 -3.90 -18.31
CA LYS A 76 19.86 -2.92 -17.65
C LYS A 76 21.30 -3.42 -17.64
N ARG A 77 22.27 -2.53 -17.92
CA ARG A 77 23.72 -2.80 -17.84
C ARG A 77 24.27 -2.30 -16.49
N GLY A 78 25.28 -2.97 -15.93
CA GLY A 78 25.97 -2.54 -14.70
C GLY A 78 25.87 -3.53 -13.53
N CYS A 79 26.20 -3.09 -12.31
CA CYS A 79 26.26 -3.95 -11.12
C CYS A 79 24.88 -4.52 -10.69
N ARG A 80 23.79 -3.82 -10.99
CA ARG A 80 22.40 -4.31 -10.88
C ARG A 80 21.84 -4.67 -12.27
N GLY A 81 22.72 -5.01 -13.19
CA GLY A 81 22.36 -5.34 -14.56
C GLY A 81 21.65 -6.69 -14.64
N GLY A 82 20.74 -6.80 -15.60
CA GLY A 82 19.91 -7.96 -15.79
C GLY A 82 18.74 -7.67 -16.70
N THR A 83 18.02 -8.74 -17.05
CA THR A 83 16.76 -8.64 -17.78
C THR A 83 15.62 -8.56 -16.77
N TYR A 84 14.82 -7.51 -16.86
CA TYR A 84 13.63 -7.28 -16.07
C TYR A 84 12.40 -7.44 -16.95
N VAL A 85 11.39 -8.13 -16.46
CA VAL A 85 10.18 -8.45 -17.24
C VAL A 85 8.89 -8.22 -16.45
N CYS A 86 7.78 -8.01 -17.15
CA CYS A 86 6.46 -7.93 -16.53
C CYS A 86 6.00 -9.28 -15.95
N LYS A 87 4.91 -9.24 -15.16
CA LYS A 87 4.37 -10.40 -14.44
C LYS A 87 3.97 -11.55 -15.37
N GLU A 88 3.40 -11.24 -16.53
CA GLU A 88 2.94 -12.22 -17.52
C GLU A 88 4.13 -13.03 -18.06
N LEU A 89 5.25 -12.36 -18.30
CA LEU A 89 6.48 -12.99 -18.77
C LEU A 89 7.17 -13.80 -17.66
N VAL A 90 7.02 -13.41 -16.39
CA VAL A 90 7.42 -14.26 -15.25
C VAL A 90 6.71 -15.61 -15.30
N TYR A 91 5.40 -15.62 -15.50
CA TYR A 91 4.66 -16.89 -15.60
C TYR A 91 5.08 -17.70 -16.82
N ALA A 92 5.19 -17.07 -17.99
CA ALA A 92 5.57 -17.75 -19.22
C ALA A 92 6.97 -18.38 -19.12
N TYR A 93 7.94 -17.66 -18.55
CA TYR A 93 9.29 -18.18 -18.33
C TYR A 93 9.28 -19.36 -17.33
N ALA A 94 8.51 -19.25 -16.25
CA ALA A 94 8.42 -20.33 -15.27
C ALA A 94 7.77 -21.59 -15.85
N MET A 95 6.73 -21.44 -16.68
CA MET A 95 6.08 -22.53 -17.42
C MET A 95 7.04 -23.21 -18.39
N TRP A 96 7.87 -22.44 -19.09
CA TRP A 96 8.88 -22.98 -19.99
C TRP A 96 9.97 -23.79 -19.26
N ILE A 97 10.35 -23.38 -18.04
CA ILE A 97 11.33 -24.13 -17.24
C ILE A 97 10.78 -25.47 -16.75
N SER A 98 9.64 -25.46 -16.04
CA SER A 98 8.94 -26.69 -15.63
C SER A 98 7.59 -26.39 -14.99
N ALA A 99 6.66 -27.33 -15.08
CA ALA A 99 5.37 -27.26 -14.39
C ALA A 99 5.53 -27.12 -12.86
N ALA A 100 6.50 -27.83 -12.27
CA ALA A 100 6.76 -27.77 -10.84
C ALA A 100 7.24 -26.37 -10.40
N PHE A 101 8.11 -25.73 -11.18
CA PHE A 101 8.56 -24.37 -10.90
C PHE A 101 7.45 -23.34 -11.13
N SER A 102 6.66 -23.49 -12.20
CA SER A 102 5.49 -22.65 -12.46
C SER A 102 4.52 -22.62 -11.28
N LEU A 103 4.20 -23.77 -10.69
CA LEU A 103 3.33 -23.84 -9.49
C LEU A 103 3.93 -23.12 -8.28
N LYS A 104 5.25 -23.16 -8.10
CA LYS A 104 5.92 -22.40 -7.02
C LYS A 104 5.77 -20.90 -7.23
N VAL A 105 5.95 -20.44 -8.46
CA VAL A 105 5.78 -19.03 -8.82
C VAL A 105 4.34 -18.59 -8.56
N ILE A 106 3.34 -19.34 -9.05
CA ILE A 106 1.92 -19.03 -8.82
C ILE A 106 1.63 -18.89 -7.32
N ARG A 107 2.01 -19.89 -6.51
CA ARG A 107 1.80 -19.86 -5.05
C ARG A 107 2.50 -18.69 -4.35
N ALA A 108 3.70 -18.33 -4.80
CA ALA A 108 4.43 -17.19 -4.25
C ALA A 108 3.70 -15.87 -4.52
N TYR A 109 3.17 -15.69 -5.73
CA TYR A 109 2.33 -14.53 -6.06
C TYR A 109 1.01 -14.52 -5.31
N ASP A 110 0.32 -15.66 -5.19
CA ASP A 110 -0.93 -15.74 -4.43
C ASP A 110 -0.71 -15.38 -2.96
N THR A 111 0.38 -15.86 -2.35
CA THR A 111 0.74 -15.53 -0.96
C THR A 111 1.07 -14.05 -0.81
N MET A 112 1.80 -13.46 -1.76
CA MET A 112 2.08 -12.02 -1.77
C MET A 112 0.78 -11.21 -1.92
N MET A 113 -0.12 -11.60 -2.81
CA MET A 113 -1.40 -10.93 -3.02
C MET A 113 -2.28 -11.02 -1.76
N VAL A 114 -2.35 -12.19 -1.12
CA VAL A 114 -3.06 -12.35 0.16
C VAL A 114 -2.43 -11.48 1.24
N ALA A 115 -1.10 -11.41 1.34
CA ALA A 115 -0.42 -10.54 2.30
C ALA A 115 -0.69 -9.05 2.04
N GLN A 116 -0.80 -8.63 0.76
CA GLN A 116 -1.17 -7.27 0.38
C GLN A 116 -2.65 -6.96 0.68
N HIS A 117 -3.55 -7.96 0.58
CA HIS A 117 -4.97 -7.82 0.88
C HIS A 117 -5.32 -8.10 2.36
N GLN A 118 -4.41 -8.70 3.13
CA GLN A 118 -4.47 -8.82 4.59
C GLN A 118 -4.01 -7.52 5.26
N GLN A 119 -4.61 -6.39 4.87
CA GLN A 119 -5.01 -5.42 5.89
C GLN A 119 -6.16 -6.08 6.67
N PRO A 120 -6.28 -5.90 8.00
CA PRO A 120 -7.33 -6.58 8.77
C PRO A 120 -8.71 -6.12 8.27
N THR A 121 -9.27 -6.87 7.33
CA THR A 121 -10.66 -6.78 6.92
C THR A 121 -11.45 -7.46 8.02
N GLN A 122 -11.83 -6.69 9.03
CA GLN A 122 -12.84 -7.14 9.98
C GLN A 122 -14.13 -7.38 9.19
N THR A 123 -14.60 -8.61 9.30
CA THR A 123 -15.86 -9.06 8.71
C THR A 123 -16.99 -8.43 9.52
N GLY A 124 -17.67 -7.44 8.94
CA GLY A 124 -18.90 -6.85 9.48
C GLY A 124 -18.85 -5.33 9.55
N TYR A 125 -19.60 -4.69 8.66
CA TYR A 125 -19.86 -3.24 8.55
C TYR A 125 -18.75 -2.40 7.88
N SER A 126 -19.16 -1.69 6.83
CA SER A 126 -18.36 -0.65 6.16
C SER A 126 -18.81 0.70 6.70
N GLU A 127 -17.90 1.51 7.25
CA GLU A 127 -18.20 2.89 7.63
C GLU A 127 -18.27 3.78 6.38
N LEU A 128 -19.29 4.62 6.29
CA LEU A 128 -19.51 5.56 5.19
C LEU A 128 -19.43 7.00 5.71
N VAL A 129 -18.52 7.78 5.14
CA VAL A 129 -18.43 9.22 5.34
C VAL A 129 -19.32 9.91 4.32
N ILE A 130 -20.35 10.62 4.77
CA ILE A 130 -21.23 11.44 3.92
C ILE A 130 -20.96 12.91 4.20
N THR A 131 -20.56 13.67 3.19
CA THR A 131 -20.44 15.12 3.26
C THR A 131 -21.79 15.75 2.92
N LEU A 132 -22.35 16.50 3.87
CA LEU A 132 -23.59 17.27 3.69
C LEU A 132 -23.27 18.76 3.51
N GLN A 133 -23.97 19.45 2.61
CA GLN A 133 -23.97 20.91 2.48
C GLN A 133 -25.43 21.39 2.52
N ASN A 134 -25.76 22.30 3.44
CA ASN A 134 -27.13 22.77 3.68
C ASN A 134 -28.15 21.62 3.91
N GLY A 135 -27.71 20.55 4.57
CA GLY A 135 -28.54 19.35 4.83
C GLY A 135 -28.70 18.40 3.64
N GLN A 136 -28.10 18.70 2.48
CA GLN A 136 -28.12 17.86 1.29
C GLN A 136 -26.82 17.07 1.14
N PRO A 137 -26.84 15.78 0.80
CA PRO A 137 -25.62 15.01 0.55
C PRO A 137 -24.94 15.45 -0.74
N VAL A 138 -23.68 15.86 -0.63
CA VAL A 138 -22.84 16.32 -1.76
C VAL A 138 -21.84 15.24 -2.16
N CYS A 139 -21.38 14.41 -1.23
CA CYS A 139 -20.43 13.33 -1.49
C CYS A 139 -20.59 12.20 -0.46
N SER A 140 -20.35 10.95 -0.86
CA SER A 140 -20.17 9.85 0.08
C SER A 140 -18.96 9.00 -0.30
N ARG A 141 -18.24 8.49 0.70
CA ARG A 141 -17.09 7.61 0.52
C ARG A 141 -17.00 6.60 1.66
N VAL A 142 -16.39 5.44 1.40
CA VAL A 142 -16.10 4.45 2.45
C VAL A 142 -14.90 4.93 3.30
N GLY A 143 -14.94 4.69 4.60
CA GLY A 143 -13.83 4.97 5.53
C GLY A 143 -12.58 4.17 5.16
N GLN A 144 -11.41 4.80 5.23
CA GLN A 144 -10.13 4.15 4.90
C GLN A 144 -9.43 3.61 6.16
N PRO A 145 -8.62 2.55 6.05
CA PRO A 145 -7.82 2.05 7.16
C PRO A 145 -6.92 3.15 7.74
N GLY A 146 -7.01 3.39 9.05
CA GLY A 146 -6.27 4.44 9.76
C GLY A 146 -7.00 5.78 9.87
N GLU A 147 -8.17 5.93 9.24
CA GLU A 147 -9.05 7.06 9.55
C GLU A 147 -9.75 6.84 10.89
N PHE A 148 -9.62 7.81 11.79
CA PHE A 148 -10.35 7.83 13.04
C PHE A 148 -11.60 8.70 12.87
N MET A 149 -12.78 8.08 12.89
CA MET A 149 -14.06 8.80 12.88
C MET A 149 -14.52 8.98 14.33
N SER A 150 -14.70 10.23 14.73
CA SER A 150 -15.37 10.57 16.00
C SER A 150 -16.51 11.54 15.73
N THR A 151 -17.56 11.48 16.54
CA THR A 151 -18.55 12.56 16.57
C THR A 151 -17.87 13.88 16.94
N LEU A 152 -18.45 15.01 16.54
CA LEU A 152 -17.94 16.32 16.96
C LEU A 152 -17.81 16.40 18.49
N GLU A 153 -18.77 15.81 19.22
CA GLU A 153 -18.75 15.69 20.68
C GLU A 153 -17.57 14.86 21.18
N GLY A 154 -17.32 13.69 20.58
CA GLY A 154 -16.18 12.83 20.92
C GLY A 154 -14.82 13.47 20.61
N HIS A 155 -14.71 14.18 19.49
CA HIS A 155 -13.52 14.96 19.13
C HIS A 155 -13.26 16.07 20.16
N THR A 156 -14.32 16.81 20.51
CA THR A 156 -14.26 17.90 21.48
C THR A 156 -13.83 17.39 22.86
N GLU A 157 -14.36 16.25 23.29
CA GLU A 157 -13.97 15.60 24.55
C GLU A 157 -12.50 15.16 24.52
N MET A 158 -12.04 14.53 23.44
CA MET A 158 -10.63 14.14 23.29
C MET A 158 -9.68 15.34 23.42
N LEU A 159 -10.00 16.45 22.73
CA LEU A 159 -9.22 17.69 22.82
C LEU A 159 -9.21 18.27 24.24
N ARG A 160 -10.35 18.27 24.94
CA ARG A 160 -10.42 18.70 26.35
C ARG A 160 -9.57 17.84 27.27
N ARG A 161 -9.55 16.51 27.07
CA ARG A 161 -8.68 15.59 27.82
C ARG A 161 -7.21 15.81 27.56
N ALA A 162 -6.85 16.32 26.38
CA ALA A 162 -5.48 16.74 26.06
C ALA A 162 -5.17 18.18 26.52
N GLY A 163 -6.09 18.85 27.23
CA GLY A 163 -5.90 20.19 27.79
C GLY A 163 -6.24 21.34 26.85
N TYR A 164 -6.83 21.06 25.68
CA TYR A 164 -7.25 22.11 24.74
C TYR A 164 -8.61 22.69 25.13
N VAL A 165 -8.76 24.01 24.98
CA VAL A 165 -10.05 24.69 25.04
C VAL A 165 -10.67 24.69 23.66
N VAL A 166 -11.87 24.12 23.55
CA VAL A 166 -12.63 24.05 22.29
C VAL A 166 -13.92 24.86 22.45
N THR A 167 -14.20 25.75 21.51
CA THR A 167 -15.42 26.58 21.48
C THR A 167 -15.93 26.68 20.05
N HIS A 168 -17.24 26.85 19.87
CA HIS A 168 -17.81 27.15 18.56
C HIS A 168 -17.37 28.55 18.11
N CYS A 169 -17.18 28.76 16.80
CA CYS A 169 -16.75 30.05 16.28
C CYS A 169 -17.75 31.17 16.62
N ASP A 170 -19.06 30.88 16.56
CA ASP A 170 -20.11 31.85 16.88
C ASP A 170 -20.10 32.30 18.35
N ASP A 171 -19.61 31.44 19.25
CA ASP A 171 -19.50 31.77 20.68
C ASP A 171 -18.26 32.63 20.96
N LEU A 172 -17.30 32.71 20.03
CA LEU A 172 -16.03 33.39 20.24
C LEU A 172 -16.21 34.89 20.45
N GLU A 173 -17.20 35.49 19.80
CA GLU A 173 -17.54 36.92 19.92
C GLU A 173 -18.22 37.25 21.26
N LEU A 174 -18.75 36.24 21.95
CA LEU A 174 -19.47 36.36 23.22
C LEU A 174 -18.61 36.02 24.44
N LEU A 175 -17.38 35.53 24.22
CA LEU A 175 -16.53 35.04 25.30
C LEU A 175 -15.63 36.13 25.87
N THR A 176 -15.72 36.34 27.19
CA THR A 176 -14.77 37.20 27.91
C THR A 176 -13.48 36.44 28.21
N VAL A 177 -12.41 37.18 28.54
CA VAL A 177 -11.13 36.60 29.00
C VAL A 177 -11.34 35.73 30.26
N ALA A 178 -12.28 36.09 31.13
CA ALA A 178 -12.59 35.32 32.33
C ALA A 178 -13.27 33.98 32.00
N ASP A 179 -14.15 33.95 30.99
CA ASP A 179 -14.79 32.72 30.53
C ASP A 179 -13.79 31.77 29.88
N LEU A 180 -12.84 32.31 29.12
CA LEU A 180 -11.77 31.53 28.52
C LEU A 180 -10.85 30.93 29.59
N ALA A 181 -10.49 31.71 30.62
CA ALA A 181 -9.69 31.22 31.74
C ALA A 181 -10.39 30.09 32.50
N LYS A 182 -11.69 30.22 32.76
CA LYS A 182 -12.50 29.18 33.42
C LYS A 182 -12.53 27.89 32.60
N ARG A 183 -12.71 27.99 31.27
CA ARG A 183 -12.69 26.84 30.36
C ARG A 183 -11.32 26.18 30.28
N ALA A 184 -10.24 26.96 30.31
CA ALA A 184 -8.86 26.44 30.35
C ALA A 184 -8.58 25.68 31.64
N ASP A 185 -9.06 26.19 32.78
CA ASP A 185 -8.93 25.49 34.07
C ASP A 185 -9.68 24.17 34.11
N GLU A 186 -10.87 24.12 33.50
CA GLU A 186 -11.67 22.91 33.39
C GLU A 186 -11.00 21.86 32.50
N ALA A 187 -10.50 22.26 31.32
CA ALA A 187 -9.73 21.37 30.44
C ALA A 187 -8.47 20.81 31.14
N ARG A 188 -7.74 21.66 31.86
CA ARG A 188 -6.56 21.26 32.64
C ARG A 188 -6.90 20.26 33.75
N ARG A 189 -8.02 20.45 34.46
CA ARG A 189 -8.50 19.50 35.47
C ARG A 189 -8.84 18.14 34.87
N LEU A 190 -9.54 18.13 33.74
CA LEU A 190 -9.87 16.91 33.02
C LEU A 190 -8.61 16.18 32.56
N MET A 191 -7.65 16.87 31.96
CA MET A 191 -6.37 16.30 31.55
C MET A 191 -5.65 15.62 32.72
N ASN A 192 -5.52 16.30 33.85
CA ASN A 192 -4.86 15.73 35.03
C ASN A 192 -5.59 14.48 35.56
N LYS A 193 -6.92 14.50 35.57
CA LYS A 193 -7.73 13.34 35.96
C LYS A 193 -7.47 12.14 35.04
N TRP A 194 -7.38 12.37 33.73
CA TRP A 194 -7.11 11.31 32.75
C TRP A 194 -5.69 10.77 32.85
N LEU A 195 -4.68 11.63 33.01
CA LEU A 195 -3.29 11.20 33.22
C LEU A 195 -3.13 10.32 34.47
N ALA A 196 -3.90 10.60 35.53
CA ALA A 196 -3.90 9.78 36.74
C ALA A 196 -4.52 8.39 36.52
N ILE A 197 -5.47 8.26 35.60
CA ILE A 197 -6.11 6.98 35.25
C ILE A 197 -5.22 6.15 34.31
N THR A 198 -4.52 6.79 33.37
CA THR A 198 -3.71 6.10 32.35
C THR A 198 -2.32 5.68 32.83
N ASN A 199 -1.79 6.32 33.88
CA ASN A 199 -0.47 6.02 34.44
C ASN A 199 -0.48 5.02 35.60
N ASN A 200 -1.62 4.35 35.84
CA ASN A 200 -1.84 3.39 36.92
C ASN A 200 -2.31 2.05 36.34
#